data_AF-A0A6P3GR33-F1
#
_entry.id   AF-A0A6P3GR33-F1
#
_cell.length_a   1.000
_cell.length_b   1.000
_cell.length_c   1.000
_cell.angle_alpha   90.00
_cell.angle_beta   90.00
_cell.angle_gamma   90.00
#
_symmetry.space_group_name_H-M   'P 1'
#
loop_
_entity.id
_entity.type
_entity.pdbx_description
1 polymer ?
#
loop_
_entity_poly.entity_id
_entity_poly.type
_entity_poly.pdbx_seq_one_letter_code
_entity_poly.pdbx_strand_id
1 'polypeptide(L)'
;MKYILVTGGVISGIGKGIIASSIGTILKSCGLRVTAIKIDPYINIDAGTFSPYEHGEVFVLNDGGEVDLDLGNYERFLDINLYKDNNITTGKIYQHVINKERRGDYLGKTVQVVPHITDAVQEWVMNQAMVPVDGHKEEPQICVIELGGTIGDIEGMPFVEAFRQFQFKAKRENFCNIHVSLVPQPSATGEQKTKPTQNSVRALRGLGLSPDLIVCRSSTPIEMAVKEKISMFCHVNPEQVICIHDVSSTYRVPVLLEEQGIIKYFKERLDLPMGDSASSLLSKWRNMADRYERLQKTCSIALVGKYTKLRDCYASVFKALEHSALAINHKLNLMYIDSIDLEQTTEVEDPVKFHEAWQKLCKADGVLVPGGFGIRGTLGKLQAISWARSRKIPFLGVCLGMQLAVIEFARNCLNLKDADSTEFEPNARVPVVSGLFIFLGWVIILFLVLAYANKGLLLFFFQYDIRTF
;
A
#
# COMPACT_ATOMS: atom_id res chain seq x y z
N MET A 1 20.24 -10.11 13.24
CA MET A 1 19.41 -9.16 12.47
C MET A 1 20.26 -8.12 11.76
N LYS A 2 19.96 -7.83 10.49
CA LYS A 2 20.50 -6.69 9.71
C LYS A 2 19.34 -5.75 9.38
N TYR A 3 19.60 -4.45 9.34
CA TYR A 3 18.58 -3.42 9.12
C TYR A 3 18.90 -2.60 7.88
N ILE A 4 17.92 -2.41 7.02
CA ILE A 4 18.01 -1.55 5.84
C ILE A 4 16.98 -0.43 6.00
N LEU A 5 17.43 0.77 6.36
CA LEU A 5 16.57 1.95 6.45
C LEU A 5 16.45 2.60 5.08
N VAL A 6 15.23 2.79 4.60
CA VAL A 6 14.90 3.50 3.36
C VAL A 6 14.26 4.83 3.71
N THR A 7 14.86 5.94 3.27
CA THR A 7 14.39 7.31 3.54
C THR A 7 14.00 8.03 2.26
N GLY A 8 13.03 8.96 2.38
CA GLY A 8 12.57 9.80 1.27
C GLY A 8 13.31 11.12 1.15
N GLY A 9 13.60 11.51 -0.09
CA GLY A 9 14.27 12.77 -0.38
C GLY A 9 13.29 13.92 -0.65
N VAL A 10 13.17 14.28 -1.93
CA VAL A 10 12.67 15.59 -2.37
C VAL A 10 11.15 15.73 -2.34
N ILE A 11 10.42 14.65 -2.63
CA ILE A 11 8.94 14.65 -2.71
C ILE A 11 8.36 13.40 -2.04
N SER A 12 7.14 13.52 -1.54
CA SER A 12 6.30 12.36 -1.22
C SER A 12 5.89 11.63 -2.52
N GLY A 13 5.47 10.36 -2.42
CA GLY A 13 5.06 9.59 -3.60
C GLY A 13 6.18 9.25 -4.61
N ILE A 14 7.46 9.40 -4.23
CA ILE A 14 8.58 9.07 -5.12
C ILE A 14 8.66 7.58 -5.47
N GLY A 15 8.00 6.69 -4.70
CA GLY A 15 8.06 5.23 -4.89
C GLY A 15 8.94 4.52 -3.86
N LYS A 16 9.03 5.04 -2.63
CA LYS A 16 9.80 4.42 -1.53
C LYS A 16 9.39 2.98 -1.28
N GLY A 17 8.09 2.71 -1.08
CA GLY A 17 7.57 1.36 -0.88
C GLY A 17 7.93 0.39 -2.00
N ILE A 18 7.96 0.84 -3.27
CA ILE A 18 8.39 0.00 -4.40
C ILE A 18 9.89 -0.31 -4.34
N ILE A 19 10.75 0.68 -4.02
CA ILE A 19 12.18 0.44 -3.87
C ILE A 19 12.47 -0.50 -2.69
N ALA A 20 11.87 -0.22 -1.54
CA ALA A 20 12.05 -1.00 -0.31
C ALA A 20 11.57 -2.45 -0.47
N SER A 21 10.36 -2.65 -1.01
CA SER A 21 9.85 -4.00 -1.30
C SER A 21 10.66 -4.73 -2.38
N SER A 22 11.20 -4.01 -3.38
CA SER A 22 12.08 -4.61 -4.40
C SER A 22 13.41 -5.08 -3.82
N ILE A 23 14.00 -4.32 -2.90
CA ILE A 23 15.22 -4.74 -2.18
C ILE A 23 14.91 -5.99 -1.34
N GLY A 24 13.79 -5.98 -0.61
CA GLY A 24 13.36 -7.15 0.15
C GLY A 24 13.16 -8.38 -0.75
N THR A 25 12.56 -8.20 -1.93
CA THR A 25 12.37 -9.25 -2.94
C THR A 25 13.69 -9.84 -3.41
N ILE A 26 14.67 -8.98 -3.71
CA ILE A 26 16.02 -9.40 -4.14
C ILE A 26 16.68 -10.23 -3.02
N LEU A 27 16.66 -9.76 -1.78
CA LEU A 27 17.28 -10.45 -0.66
C LEU A 27 16.57 -11.76 -0.32
N LYS A 28 15.23 -11.81 -0.42
CA LYS A 28 14.46 -13.05 -0.30
C LYS A 28 14.80 -14.02 -1.42
N SER A 29 15.05 -13.51 -2.64
CA SER A 29 15.52 -14.32 -3.76
C SER A 29 16.92 -14.93 -3.51
N CYS A 30 17.75 -14.27 -2.70
CA CYS A 30 19.06 -14.77 -2.26
C CYS A 30 18.97 -15.80 -1.13
N GLY A 31 17.76 -16.24 -0.74
CA GLY A 31 17.54 -17.24 0.30
C GLY A 31 17.51 -16.69 1.73
N LEU A 32 17.46 -15.36 1.89
CA LEU A 32 17.39 -14.73 3.20
C LEU A 32 15.94 -14.53 3.65
N ARG A 33 15.70 -14.66 4.95
CA ARG A 33 14.41 -14.31 5.55
C ARG A 33 14.32 -12.81 5.77
N VAL A 34 13.28 -12.19 5.21
CA VAL A 34 13.08 -10.74 5.21
C VAL A 34 11.77 -10.40 5.91
N THR A 35 11.81 -9.43 6.81
CA THR A 35 10.63 -8.76 7.36
C THR A 35 10.61 -7.28 6.95
N ALA A 36 9.46 -6.63 7.11
CA ALA A 36 9.27 -5.23 6.77
C ALA A 36 8.65 -4.47 7.95
N ILE A 37 9.10 -3.23 8.14
CA ILE A 37 8.50 -2.27 9.08
C ILE A 37 8.29 -0.96 8.32
N LYS A 38 7.06 -0.47 8.32
CA LYS A 38 6.71 0.84 7.74
C LYS A 38 6.50 1.82 8.87
N ILE A 39 7.19 2.95 8.79
CA ILE A 39 7.03 4.08 9.70
C ILE A 39 6.24 5.15 8.96
N ASP A 40 5.18 5.61 9.61
CA ASP A 40 4.27 6.63 9.13
C ASP A 40 4.34 7.86 10.06
N PRO A 41 4.81 9.01 9.56
CA PRO A 41 4.97 10.18 10.40
C PRO A 41 3.64 10.86 10.78
N TYR A 42 2.50 10.43 10.24
CA TYR A 42 1.18 10.96 10.61
C TYR A 42 0.76 10.57 12.04
N ILE A 43 -0.18 11.33 12.60
CA ILE A 43 -0.61 11.21 14.01
C ILE A 43 -1.67 10.12 14.21
N ASN A 44 -2.49 9.79 13.21
CA ASN A 44 -3.46 8.69 13.35
C ASN A 44 -2.78 7.40 13.84
N ILE A 45 -3.42 6.67 14.74
CA ILE A 45 -2.86 5.44 15.34
C ILE A 45 -2.82 4.31 14.30
N ASP A 46 -3.81 4.28 13.42
CA ASP A 46 -4.03 3.35 12.32
C ASP A 46 -4.61 4.10 11.12
N ALA A 47 -4.75 3.40 9.98
CA ALA A 47 -5.27 3.98 8.75
C ALA A 47 -6.80 3.85 8.63
N GLY A 48 -7.47 3.14 9.54
CA GLY A 48 -8.89 2.79 9.47
C GLY A 48 -9.83 3.97 9.29
N THR A 49 -9.49 5.07 9.95
CA THR A 49 -10.29 6.30 9.96
C THR A 49 -10.05 7.20 8.75
N PHE A 50 -9.13 6.85 7.85
CA PHE A 50 -8.84 7.66 6.68
C PHE A 50 -9.95 7.61 5.64
N SER A 51 -10.20 8.78 5.04
CA SER A 51 -10.91 8.84 3.77
C SER A 51 -10.01 8.26 2.67
N PRO A 52 -10.51 7.33 1.83
CA PRO A 52 -9.71 6.81 0.73
C PRO A 52 -9.17 7.87 -0.24
N TYR A 53 -9.78 9.06 -0.31
CA TYR A 53 -9.30 10.16 -1.13
C TYR A 53 -8.03 10.86 -0.59
N GLU A 54 -7.69 10.71 0.69
CA GLU A 54 -6.56 11.41 1.28
C GLU A 54 -5.29 10.58 1.20
N HIS A 55 -5.35 9.35 1.71
CA HIS A 55 -4.19 8.47 1.87
C HIS A 55 -4.26 7.19 1.03
N GLY A 56 -5.23 7.09 0.12
CA GLY A 56 -5.48 5.87 -0.65
C GLY A 56 -6.27 4.84 0.15
N GLU A 57 -6.35 3.64 -0.38
CA GLU A 57 -7.10 2.54 0.23
C GLU A 57 -6.51 2.08 1.58
N VAL A 58 -7.36 1.72 2.54
CA VAL A 58 -6.94 1.08 3.79
C VAL A 58 -6.63 -0.39 3.53
N PHE A 59 -5.44 -0.85 3.94
CA PHE A 59 -5.05 -2.25 3.82
C PHE A 59 -5.32 -3.00 5.13
N VAL A 60 -5.93 -4.18 5.04
CA VAL A 60 -6.33 -4.98 6.21
C VAL A 60 -5.43 -6.21 6.33
N LEU A 61 -4.82 -6.38 7.50
CA LEU A 61 -3.93 -7.50 7.84
C LEU A 61 -4.69 -8.67 8.48
N ASN A 62 -4.05 -9.84 8.52
CA ASN A 62 -4.64 -11.07 9.06
C ASN A 62 -5.01 -10.98 10.55
N ASP A 63 -4.32 -10.15 11.33
CA ASP A 63 -4.58 -9.91 12.74
C ASP A 63 -5.62 -8.81 13.00
N GLY A 64 -6.30 -8.34 11.94
CA GLY A 64 -7.28 -7.26 11.99
C GLY A 64 -6.67 -5.86 12.00
N GLY A 65 -5.36 -5.72 11.74
CA GLY A 65 -4.72 -4.42 11.61
C GLY A 65 -5.21 -3.64 10.40
N GLU A 66 -5.58 -2.38 10.62
CA GLU A 66 -5.94 -1.42 9.56
C GLU A 66 -4.74 -0.50 9.31
N VAL A 67 -4.06 -0.69 8.19
CA VAL A 67 -2.74 -0.09 7.93
C VAL A 67 -2.70 0.64 6.59
N ASP A 68 -1.65 1.45 6.43
CA ASP A 68 -1.36 2.15 5.18
C ASP A 68 -1.20 1.17 3.99
N LEU A 69 -1.66 1.60 2.82
CA LEU A 69 -1.60 0.86 1.57
C LEU A 69 -0.21 0.33 1.22
N ASP A 70 0.84 1.05 1.59
CA ASP A 70 2.22 0.68 1.30
C ASP A 70 2.59 -0.68 1.91
N LEU A 71 1.97 -1.09 3.04
CA LEU A 71 2.17 -2.43 3.60
C LEU A 71 1.72 -3.55 2.65
N GLY A 72 0.67 -3.32 1.89
CA GLY A 72 0.20 -4.28 0.88
C GLY A 72 1.19 -4.49 -0.26
N ASN A 73 2.12 -3.56 -0.50
CA ASN A 73 3.23 -3.79 -1.44
C ASN A 73 4.21 -4.81 -0.90
N TYR A 74 4.53 -4.78 0.40
CA TYR A 74 5.42 -5.75 1.01
C TYR A 74 4.84 -7.15 0.97
N GLU A 75 3.60 -7.36 1.43
CA GLU A 75 2.97 -8.69 1.39
C GLU A 75 2.92 -9.27 -0.03
N ARG A 76 2.56 -8.44 -1.02
CA ARG A 76 2.47 -8.83 -2.42
C ARG A 76 3.82 -9.23 -3.04
N PHE A 77 4.88 -8.50 -2.71
CA PHE A 77 6.20 -8.69 -3.32
C PHE A 77 6.99 -9.79 -2.61
N LEU A 78 6.85 -9.87 -1.29
CA LEU A 78 7.67 -10.72 -0.45
C LEU A 78 7.03 -12.05 -0.13
N ASP A 79 5.73 -12.28 -0.37
CA ASP A 79 5.06 -13.52 0.10
C ASP A 79 5.25 -13.69 1.62
N ILE A 80 4.83 -12.67 2.36
CA ILE A 80 4.85 -12.57 3.82
C ILE A 80 3.49 -12.08 4.29
N ASN A 81 3.16 -12.36 5.56
CA ASN A 81 2.00 -11.82 6.23
C ASN A 81 2.48 -10.95 7.40
N LEU A 82 2.22 -9.65 7.32
CA LEU A 82 2.62 -8.69 8.34
C LEU A 82 1.56 -8.61 9.44
N TYR A 83 1.97 -8.06 10.58
CA TYR A 83 1.11 -7.78 11.72
C TYR A 83 0.88 -6.28 11.86
N LYS A 84 -0.17 -5.88 12.57
CA LYS A 84 -0.52 -4.47 12.81
C LYS A 84 0.60 -3.65 13.48
N ASP A 85 1.49 -4.33 14.18
CA ASP A 85 2.64 -3.70 14.86
C ASP A 85 3.85 -3.51 13.94
N ASN A 86 3.84 -4.08 12.72
CA ASN A 86 4.81 -3.77 11.65
C ASN A 86 4.55 -2.38 11.03
N ASN A 87 3.36 -1.80 11.24
CA ASN A 87 3.08 -0.40 10.96
C ASN A 87 3.29 0.43 12.23
N ILE A 88 4.22 1.37 12.20
CA ILE A 88 4.50 2.29 13.31
C ILE A 88 4.05 3.69 12.89
N THR A 89 3.15 4.30 13.67
CA THR A 89 2.74 5.69 13.45
C THR A 89 3.22 6.59 14.60
N THR A 90 3.26 7.91 14.38
CA THR A 90 3.56 8.88 15.46
C THR A 90 2.56 8.73 16.61
N GLY A 91 1.27 8.59 16.31
CA GLY A 91 0.23 8.39 17.32
C GLY A 91 0.41 7.12 18.13
N LYS A 92 0.79 6.01 17.48
CA LYS A 92 1.02 4.72 18.15
C LYS A 92 2.16 4.82 19.16
N ILE A 93 3.27 5.47 18.80
CA ILE A 93 4.40 5.70 19.72
C ILE A 93 4.03 6.65 20.84
N TYR A 94 3.35 7.76 20.55
CA TYR A 94 2.95 8.73 21.57
C TYR A 94 1.96 8.11 22.57
N GLN A 95 0.96 7.39 22.08
CA GLN A 95 0.01 6.66 22.91
C GLN A 95 0.73 5.62 23.80
N HIS A 96 1.70 4.89 23.24
CA HIS A 96 2.50 3.92 23.98
C HIS A 96 3.27 4.56 25.14
N VAL A 97 3.95 5.68 24.88
CA VAL A 97 4.76 6.39 25.89
C VAL A 97 3.89 7.09 26.93
N ILE A 98 2.78 7.72 26.52
CA ILE A 98 1.79 8.30 27.46
C ILE A 98 1.24 7.22 28.39
N ASN A 99 0.90 6.05 27.85
CA ASN A 99 0.40 4.93 28.67
C ASN A 99 1.46 4.42 29.67
N LYS A 100 2.74 4.37 29.29
CA LYS A 100 3.87 4.02 30.19
C LYS A 100 4.05 5.06 31.30
N GLU A 101 3.94 6.35 30.96
CA GLU A 101 4.03 7.45 31.93
C GLU A 101 2.93 7.35 33.00
N ARG A 102 1.67 7.15 32.59
CA ARG A 102 0.53 7.02 33.52
C ARG A 102 0.61 5.79 34.44
N ARG A 103 1.32 4.72 34.03
CA ARG A 103 1.58 3.54 34.87
C ARG A 103 2.73 3.72 35.86
N GLY A 104 3.53 4.78 35.72
CA GLY A 104 4.71 5.02 36.55
C GLY A 104 5.96 4.29 36.06
N ASP A 105 5.99 3.79 34.82
CA ASP A 105 7.11 3.00 34.26
C ASP A 105 8.42 3.82 34.20
N TYR A 106 8.33 5.14 34.21
CA TYR A 106 9.48 6.07 34.21
C TYR A 106 9.89 6.57 35.63
N LEU A 107 9.38 5.94 36.70
CA LEU A 107 9.73 6.23 38.10
C LEU A 107 9.56 7.71 38.50
N GLY A 108 8.52 8.36 37.96
CA GLY A 108 8.20 9.77 38.23
C GLY A 108 9.16 10.79 37.60
N LYS A 109 10.10 10.35 36.75
CA LYS A 109 10.97 11.26 35.99
C LYS A 109 10.22 11.90 34.83
N THR A 110 10.63 13.12 34.47
CA THR A 110 10.08 13.84 33.31
C THR A 110 10.39 13.11 32.00
N VAL A 111 9.35 12.79 31.24
CA VAL A 111 9.43 12.18 29.92
C VAL A 111 9.60 13.26 28.84
N GLN A 112 10.45 13.00 27.85
CA GLN A 112 10.82 13.93 26.77
C GLN A 112 10.95 13.18 25.44
N VAL A 113 10.95 13.90 24.31
CA VAL A 113 11.16 13.29 22.98
C VAL A 113 12.48 12.53 22.93
N VAL A 114 13.57 13.14 23.41
CA VAL A 114 14.87 12.46 23.56
C VAL A 114 15.14 12.26 25.05
N PRO A 115 15.44 11.04 25.53
CA PRO A 115 15.55 9.80 24.76
C PRO A 115 14.23 9.01 24.68
N HIS A 116 13.18 9.36 25.41
CA HIS A 116 12.07 8.42 25.68
C HIS A 116 11.24 8.03 24.45
N ILE A 117 10.96 8.97 23.53
CA ILE A 117 10.29 8.64 22.25
C ILE A 117 11.28 7.89 21.35
N THR A 118 12.53 8.34 21.27
CA THR A 118 13.54 7.71 20.41
C THR A 118 13.88 6.28 20.85
N ASP A 119 13.90 6.01 22.15
CA ASP A 119 14.10 4.67 22.71
C ASP A 119 12.87 3.80 22.46
N ALA A 120 11.65 4.33 22.62
CA ALA A 120 10.42 3.58 22.31
C ALA A 120 10.38 3.14 20.82
N VAL A 121 10.78 4.01 19.89
CA VAL A 121 10.90 3.65 18.46
C VAL A 121 11.92 2.54 18.26
N GLN A 122 13.11 2.66 18.86
CA GLN A 122 14.19 1.67 18.74
C GLN A 122 13.79 0.31 19.32
N GLU A 123 13.17 0.30 20.51
CA GLU A 123 12.63 -0.90 21.15
C GLU A 123 11.57 -1.57 20.26
N TRP A 124 10.65 -0.78 19.69
CA TRP A 124 9.62 -1.29 18.80
C TRP A 124 10.20 -1.97 17.56
N VAL A 125 11.15 -1.30 16.89
CA VAL A 125 11.82 -1.84 15.71
C VAL A 125 12.58 -3.13 16.05
N MET A 126 13.31 -3.18 17.16
CA MET A 126 14.05 -4.37 17.56
C MET A 126 13.11 -5.56 17.83
N ASN A 127 12.02 -5.32 18.53
CA ASN A 127 11.05 -6.38 18.86
C ASN A 127 10.36 -6.90 17.61
N GLN A 128 9.82 -6.00 16.76
CA GLN A 128 9.07 -6.39 15.58
C GLN A 128 9.94 -7.00 14.48
N ALA A 129 11.22 -6.63 14.40
CA ALA A 129 12.16 -7.24 13.47
C ALA A 129 12.39 -8.74 13.75
N MET A 130 12.27 -9.17 15.02
CA MET A 130 12.47 -10.57 15.43
C MET A 130 11.24 -11.44 15.23
N VAL A 131 10.05 -10.84 15.07
CA VAL A 131 8.80 -11.59 14.89
C VAL A 131 8.80 -12.26 13.51
N PRO A 132 8.59 -13.59 13.43
CA PRO A 132 8.49 -14.28 12.16
C PRO A 132 7.22 -13.85 11.40
N VAL A 133 7.40 -13.42 10.15
CA VAL A 133 6.30 -12.96 9.26
C VAL A 133 6.07 -13.92 8.08
N ASP A 134 6.82 -15.02 8.04
CA ASP A 134 6.69 -16.08 7.04
C ASP A 134 6.21 -17.40 7.66
N GLY A 135 5.88 -18.37 6.81
CA GLY A 135 5.37 -19.68 7.26
C GLY A 135 6.40 -20.55 8.00
N HIS A 136 7.68 -20.17 8.02
CA HIS A 136 8.75 -20.98 8.61
C HIS A 136 8.87 -20.80 10.13
N LYS A 137 8.25 -19.76 10.70
CA LYS A 137 8.28 -19.44 12.15
C LYS A 137 9.70 -19.26 12.72
N GLU A 138 10.66 -18.90 11.88
CA GLU A 138 12.04 -18.59 12.29
C GLU A 138 12.28 -17.08 12.30
N GLU A 139 13.21 -16.62 13.15
CA GLU A 139 13.60 -15.21 13.20
C GLU A 139 14.09 -14.73 11.81
N PRO A 140 13.59 -13.58 11.32
CA PRO A 140 14.11 -12.94 10.12
C PRO A 140 15.61 -12.62 10.23
N GLN A 141 16.31 -12.57 9.10
CA GLN A 141 17.71 -12.18 9.07
C GLN A 141 17.88 -10.71 8.72
N ILE A 142 16.95 -10.16 7.92
CA ILE A 142 16.96 -8.78 7.45
C ILE A 142 15.60 -8.14 7.73
N CYS A 143 15.63 -6.92 8.24
CA CYS A 143 14.47 -6.05 8.38
C CYS A 143 14.63 -4.85 7.45
N VAL A 144 13.73 -4.74 6.46
CA VAL A 144 13.61 -3.56 5.61
C VAL A 144 12.69 -2.57 6.32
N ILE A 145 13.23 -1.39 6.63
CA ILE A 145 12.51 -0.33 7.33
C ILE A 145 12.27 0.80 6.35
N GLU A 146 11.02 1.15 6.12
CA GLU A 146 10.66 2.33 5.33
C GLU A 146 10.24 3.47 6.24
N LEU A 147 10.99 4.58 6.19
CA LEU A 147 10.57 5.83 6.79
C LEU A 147 9.72 6.61 5.78
N GLY A 148 8.42 6.69 6.07
CA GLY A 148 7.44 7.49 5.35
C GLY A 148 7.75 8.99 5.36
N GLY A 149 6.98 9.77 4.61
CA GLY A 149 7.22 11.21 4.48
C GLY A 149 8.48 11.55 3.69
N THR A 150 9.07 12.70 4.02
CA THR A 150 10.27 13.26 3.38
C THR A 150 11.30 13.62 4.43
N ILE A 151 12.59 13.68 4.09
CA ILE A 151 13.60 14.13 5.04
C ILE A 151 13.56 15.66 5.15
N GLY A 152 13.45 16.16 6.39
CA GLY A 152 13.48 17.59 6.72
C GLY A 152 12.12 18.15 7.14
N ASP A 153 11.06 17.34 7.11
CA ASP A 153 9.78 17.67 7.71
C ASP A 153 9.85 17.59 9.26
N ILE A 154 8.87 18.22 9.93
CA ILE A 154 8.85 18.30 11.41
C ILE A 154 8.46 16.93 11.98
N GLU A 155 7.54 16.27 11.30
CA GLU A 155 6.97 14.98 11.65
C GLU A 155 8.02 13.86 11.62
N GLY A 156 9.02 13.93 10.72
CA GLY A 156 10.10 12.97 10.63
C GLY A 156 11.22 13.15 11.65
N MET A 157 11.34 14.31 12.32
CA MET A 157 12.47 14.61 13.22
C MET A 157 12.67 13.58 14.34
N PRO A 158 11.63 13.11 15.07
CA PRO A 158 11.81 12.12 16.11
C PRO A 158 12.33 10.77 15.59
N PHE A 159 11.88 10.36 14.39
CA PHE A 159 12.29 9.08 13.80
C PHE A 159 13.72 9.13 13.28
N VAL A 160 14.13 10.21 12.62
CA VAL A 160 15.51 10.34 12.14
C VAL A 160 16.48 10.37 13.31
N GLU A 161 16.16 11.06 14.41
CA GLU A 161 16.99 11.05 15.62
C GLU A 161 17.03 9.64 16.26
N ALA A 162 15.91 8.91 16.27
CA ALA A 162 15.88 7.52 16.74
C ALA A 162 16.83 6.64 15.93
N PHE A 163 16.82 6.73 14.59
CA PHE A 163 17.73 5.95 13.74
C PHE A 163 19.19 6.42 13.79
N ARG A 164 19.42 7.72 14.03
CA ARG A 164 20.76 8.27 14.28
C ARG A 164 21.40 7.63 15.51
N GLN A 165 20.63 7.35 16.57
CA GLN A 165 21.11 6.60 17.73
C GLN A 165 21.20 5.10 17.43
N PHE A 166 20.22 4.57 16.70
CA PHE A 166 20.10 3.15 16.39
C PHE A 166 21.29 2.57 15.63
N GLN A 167 21.88 3.31 14.68
CA GLN A 167 23.07 2.85 13.94
C GLN A 167 24.25 2.50 14.87
N PHE A 168 24.38 3.18 16.01
CA PHE A 168 25.42 2.89 17.00
C PHE A 168 25.08 1.67 17.85
N LYS A 169 23.79 1.47 18.20
CA LYS A 169 23.33 0.26 18.90
C LYS A 169 23.44 -0.99 18.04
N ALA A 170 23.11 -0.90 16.74
CA ALA A 170 23.13 -2.03 15.82
C ALA A 170 24.56 -2.44 15.39
N LYS A 171 25.52 -1.51 15.38
CA LYS A 171 26.84 -1.58 14.70
C LYS A 171 26.77 -1.30 13.20
N ARG A 172 27.89 -0.85 12.65
CA ARG A 172 28.03 -0.40 11.25
C ARG A 172 27.63 -1.49 10.26
N GLU A 173 28.07 -2.73 10.46
CA GLU A 173 27.86 -3.87 9.56
C GLU A 173 26.44 -4.46 9.64
N ASN A 174 25.60 -3.94 10.55
CA ASN A 174 24.23 -4.39 10.75
C ASN A 174 23.20 -3.33 10.36
N PHE A 175 23.62 -2.13 9.94
CA PHE A 175 22.73 -1.05 9.54
C PHE A 175 23.18 -0.48 8.21
N CYS A 176 22.27 -0.46 7.23
CA CYS A 176 22.47 0.14 5.91
C CYS A 176 21.39 1.21 5.66
N ASN A 177 21.77 2.32 5.05
CA ASN A 177 20.86 3.42 4.77
C ASN A 177 20.71 3.69 3.26
N ILE A 178 19.48 3.73 2.77
CA ILE A 178 19.15 3.97 1.37
C ILE A 178 18.35 5.25 1.31
N HIS A 179 18.81 6.18 0.47
CA HIS A 179 18.14 7.45 0.28
C HIS A 179 17.55 7.55 -1.12
N VAL A 180 16.22 7.60 -1.21
CA VAL A 180 15.49 7.67 -2.49
C VAL A 180 15.22 9.13 -2.82
N SER A 181 15.79 9.62 -3.92
CA SER A 181 15.77 11.03 -4.30
C SER A 181 15.29 11.23 -5.73
N LEU A 182 14.71 12.40 -6.03
CA LEU A 182 14.21 12.75 -7.35
C LEU A 182 15.29 13.53 -8.12
N VAL A 183 15.57 13.10 -9.35
CA VAL A 183 16.36 13.84 -10.33
C VAL A 183 15.39 14.37 -11.39
N PRO A 184 14.86 15.60 -11.20
CA PRO A 184 13.92 16.17 -12.17
C PRO A 184 14.62 16.58 -13.46
N GLN A 185 13.89 16.48 -14.56
CA GLN A 185 14.31 16.92 -15.88
C GLN A 185 13.20 17.81 -16.46
N PRO A 186 13.23 19.14 -16.20
CA PRO A 186 12.21 20.04 -16.72
C PRO A 186 12.15 19.97 -18.25
N SER A 187 10.96 19.75 -18.82
CA SER A 187 10.78 19.60 -20.26
C SER A 187 11.25 20.81 -21.07
N ALA A 188 11.23 22.01 -20.46
CA ALA A 188 11.70 23.24 -21.08
C ALA A 188 13.22 23.28 -21.30
N THR A 189 14.02 22.62 -20.44
CA THR A 189 15.49 22.66 -20.52
C THR A 189 16.09 21.34 -21.00
N GLY A 190 15.39 20.21 -20.83
CA GLY A 190 15.89 18.88 -21.19
C GLY A 190 17.06 18.37 -20.34
N GLU A 191 17.65 19.19 -19.48
CA GLU A 191 18.78 18.81 -18.62
C GLU A 191 18.33 18.14 -17.30
N GLN A 192 18.95 17.01 -16.96
CA GLN A 192 18.74 16.32 -15.69
C GLN A 192 19.39 17.10 -14.53
N LYS A 193 18.59 17.55 -13.56
CA LYS A 193 19.04 18.42 -12.47
C LYS A 193 19.29 17.64 -11.18
N THR A 194 20.54 17.67 -10.71
CA THR A 194 20.99 16.96 -9.49
C THR A 194 20.86 17.78 -8.20
N LYS A 195 20.57 19.09 -8.30
CA LYS A 195 20.56 20.00 -7.13
C LYS A 195 19.58 19.59 -6.03
N PRO A 196 18.35 19.13 -6.33
CA PRO A 196 17.44 18.64 -5.29
C PRO A 196 18.04 17.47 -4.49
N THR A 197 18.66 16.50 -5.16
CA THR A 197 19.34 15.37 -4.50
C THR A 197 20.48 15.84 -3.60
N GLN A 198 21.30 16.80 -4.04
CA GLN A 198 22.40 17.33 -3.23
C GLN A 198 21.91 17.97 -1.93
N ASN A 199 20.85 18.77 -2.00
CA ASN A 199 20.27 19.42 -0.82
C ASN A 199 19.62 18.41 0.12
N SER A 200 18.95 17.40 -0.43
CA SER A 200 18.28 16.35 0.34
C SER A 200 19.30 15.48 1.10
N VAL A 201 20.40 15.08 0.45
CA VAL A 201 21.50 14.37 1.11
C VAL A 201 22.20 15.24 2.16
N ARG A 202 22.34 16.55 1.92
CA ARG A 202 22.87 17.47 2.93
C ARG A 202 21.97 17.53 4.16
N ALA A 203 20.65 17.58 3.98
CA ALA A 203 19.70 17.56 5.09
C ALA A 203 19.78 16.23 5.88
N LEU A 204 19.78 15.09 5.19
CA LEU A 204 19.93 13.76 5.81
C LEU A 204 21.21 13.65 6.65
N ARG A 205 22.35 14.10 6.10
CA ARG A 205 23.63 14.13 6.82
C ARG A 205 23.63 15.10 7.99
N GLY A 206 22.96 16.24 7.86
CA GLY A 206 22.77 17.20 8.95
C GLY A 206 22.00 16.63 10.13
N LEU A 207 21.14 15.63 9.89
CA LEU A 207 20.42 14.88 10.92
C LEU A 207 21.20 13.64 11.41
N GLY A 208 22.43 13.45 10.95
CA GLY A 208 23.36 12.42 11.44
C GLY A 208 23.23 11.04 10.80
N LEU A 209 22.54 10.93 9.66
CA LEU A 209 22.50 9.73 8.83
C LEU A 209 23.28 9.94 7.52
N SER A 210 24.12 8.99 7.15
CA SER A 210 24.83 9.01 5.85
C SER A 210 24.20 7.97 4.93
N PRO A 211 23.90 8.30 3.66
CA PRO A 211 23.39 7.32 2.70
C PRO A 211 24.51 6.36 2.29
N ASP A 212 24.23 5.07 2.39
CA ASP A 212 25.05 3.98 1.85
C ASP A 212 24.78 3.80 0.35
N LEU A 213 23.50 3.88 -0.04
CA LEU A 213 23.04 3.93 -1.44
C LEU A 213 22.18 5.16 -1.69
N ILE A 214 22.28 5.72 -2.89
CA ILE A 214 21.42 6.80 -3.37
C ILE A 214 20.65 6.29 -4.58
N VAL A 215 19.33 6.16 -4.43
CA VAL A 215 18.44 5.74 -5.50
C VAL A 215 17.83 6.99 -6.13
N CYS A 216 18.30 7.31 -7.33
CA CYS A 216 17.87 8.44 -8.13
C CYS A 216 16.70 8.02 -9.03
N ARG A 217 15.49 8.46 -8.67
CA ARG A 217 14.33 8.33 -9.55
C ARG A 217 14.27 9.47 -10.57
N SER A 218 14.03 9.14 -11.83
CA SER A 218 13.94 10.09 -12.95
C SER A 218 12.93 9.61 -13.99
N SER A 219 12.58 10.46 -14.97
CA SER A 219 11.72 10.02 -16.09
C SER A 219 12.49 9.25 -17.16
N THR A 220 13.74 9.65 -17.42
CA THR A 220 14.65 8.97 -18.35
C THR A 220 15.84 8.36 -17.59
N PRO A 221 16.52 7.35 -18.13
CA PRO A 221 17.77 6.85 -17.55
C PRO A 221 18.76 8.00 -17.33
N ILE A 222 19.39 8.06 -16.16
CA ILE A 222 20.36 9.12 -15.85
C ILE A 222 21.69 8.88 -16.55
N GLU A 223 22.28 9.94 -17.08
CA GLU A 223 23.57 9.88 -17.76
C GLU A 223 24.72 9.60 -16.78
N MET A 224 25.83 9.05 -17.28
CA MET A 224 27.00 8.77 -16.44
C MET A 224 27.58 10.04 -15.80
N ALA A 225 27.63 11.16 -16.54
CA ALA A 225 28.08 12.44 -16.00
C ALA A 225 27.20 12.93 -14.83
N VAL A 226 25.89 12.63 -14.86
CA VAL A 226 24.95 12.92 -13.78
C VAL A 226 25.23 12.04 -12.57
N LYS A 227 25.50 10.74 -12.78
CA LYS A 227 25.91 9.82 -11.69
C LYS A 227 27.21 10.26 -11.01
N GLU A 228 28.24 10.60 -11.79
CA GLU A 228 29.54 11.08 -11.28
C GLU A 228 29.37 12.37 -10.47
N LYS A 229 28.53 13.29 -10.95
CA LYS A 229 28.19 14.52 -10.23
C LYS A 229 27.53 14.21 -8.89
N ILE A 230 26.54 13.32 -8.86
CA ILE A 230 25.86 12.93 -7.61
C ILE A 230 26.84 12.26 -6.66
N SER A 231 27.66 11.35 -7.15
CA SER A 231 28.74 10.69 -6.38
C SER A 231 29.64 11.72 -5.69
N MET A 232 30.21 12.65 -6.46
CA MET A 232 31.11 13.68 -5.95
C MET A 232 30.45 14.59 -4.91
N PHE A 233 29.22 15.07 -5.15
CA PHE A 233 28.55 16.00 -4.24
C PHE A 233 27.91 15.33 -3.01
N CYS A 234 27.57 14.04 -3.11
CA CYS A 234 26.91 13.29 -2.03
C CYS A 234 27.88 12.43 -1.22
N HIS A 235 29.14 12.34 -1.64
CA HIS A 235 30.23 11.60 -0.99
C HIS A 235 29.97 10.08 -0.91
N VAL A 236 29.52 9.51 -2.03
CA VAL A 236 29.42 8.05 -2.25
C VAL A 236 30.15 7.70 -3.55
N ASN A 237 30.61 6.46 -3.76
CA ASN A 237 31.22 6.11 -5.04
C ASN A 237 30.13 6.02 -6.15
N PRO A 238 30.53 6.11 -7.43
CA PRO A 238 29.58 6.08 -8.55
C PRO A 238 28.70 4.82 -8.58
N GLU A 239 29.22 3.68 -8.11
CA GLU A 239 28.50 2.40 -8.06
C GLU A 239 27.32 2.41 -7.09
N GLN A 240 27.35 3.28 -6.07
CA GLN A 240 26.24 3.45 -5.12
C GLN A 240 25.14 4.41 -5.62
N VAL A 241 25.30 5.00 -6.81
CA VAL A 241 24.29 5.85 -7.45
C VAL A 241 23.44 5.01 -8.40
N ILE A 242 22.31 4.56 -7.88
CA ILE A 242 21.37 3.67 -8.56
C ILE A 242 20.32 4.51 -9.30
N CYS A 243 20.11 4.23 -10.59
CA CYS A 243 19.10 4.90 -11.40
C CYS A 243 17.82 4.07 -11.44
N ILE A 244 16.67 4.71 -11.23
CA ILE A 244 15.37 4.10 -11.48
C ILE A 244 14.58 5.07 -12.34
N HIS A 245 14.41 4.76 -13.62
CA HIS A 245 13.59 5.60 -14.50
C HIS A 245 12.12 5.20 -14.43
N ASP A 246 11.22 5.99 -15.03
CA ASP A 246 9.81 5.62 -15.14
C ASP A 246 9.68 4.34 -15.98
N VAL A 247 9.25 3.26 -15.33
CA VAL A 247 9.07 1.94 -15.94
C VAL A 247 7.60 1.66 -16.23
N SER A 248 7.34 0.81 -17.21
CA SER A 248 5.99 0.39 -17.63
C SER A 248 5.24 -0.41 -16.55
N SER A 249 5.97 -1.09 -15.67
CA SER A 249 5.45 -1.95 -14.62
C SER A 249 6.34 -2.00 -13.40
N THR A 250 5.72 -2.12 -12.23
CA THR A 250 6.43 -2.30 -10.96
C THR A 250 7.24 -3.61 -10.91
N TYR A 251 6.89 -4.62 -11.71
CA TYR A 251 7.65 -5.87 -11.80
C TYR A 251 9.07 -5.69 -12.39
N ARG A 252 9.31 -4.61 -13.14
CA ARG A 252 10.63 -4.32 -13.73
C ARG A 252 11.62 -3.79 -12.69
N VAL A 253 11.14 -3.20 -11.59
CA VAL A 253 12.00 -2.51 -10.60
C VAL A 253 12.99 -3.46 -9.91
N PRO A 254 12.61 -4.65 -9.40
CA PRO A 254 13.59 -5.59 -8.83
C PRO A 254 14.68 -6.01 -9.83
N VAL A 255 14.32 -6.21 -11.10
CA VAL A 255 15.25 -6.61 -12.16
C VAL A 255 16.24 -5.48 -12.48
N LEU A 256 15.75 -4.24 -12.52
CA LEU A 256 16.57 -3.05 -12.79
C LEU A 256 17.57 -2.78 -11.65
N LEU A 257 17.18 -3.08 -10.41
CA LEU A 257 18.08 -3.00 -9.25
C LEU A 257 19.14 -4.12 -9.26
N GLU A 258 18.75 -5.34 -9.66
CA GLU A 258 19.69 -6.46 -9.87
C GLU A 258 20.78 -6.10 -10.89
N GLU A 259 20.38 -5.55 -12.04
CA GLU A 259 21.30 -5.14 -13.12
C GLU A 259 22.32 -4.08 -12.69
N GLN A 260 22.03 -3.32 -11.64
CA GLN A 260 22.93 -2.30 -11.07
C GLN A 260 23.79 -2.82 -9.92
N GLY A 261 23.86 -4.14 -9.71
CA GLY A 261 24.83 -4.76 -8.81
C GLY A 261 24.48 -4.66 -7.33
N ILE A 262 23.21 -4.41 -6.97
CA ILE A 262 22.80 -4.20 -5.59
C ILE A 262 23.02 -5.42 -4.68
N ILE A 263 22.98 -6.63 -5.24
CA ILE A 263 23.24 -7.89 -4.51
C ILE A 263 24.68 -7.92 -3.98
N LYS A 264 25.64 -7.62 -4.86
CA LYS A 264 27.06 -7.56 -4.51
C LYS A 264 27.29 -6.50 -3.42
N TYR A 265 26.66 -5.34 -3.57
CA TYR A 265 26.75 -4.27 -2.58
C TYR A 265 26.31 -4.73 -1.19
N PHE A 266 25.13 -5.33 -1.05
CA PHE A 266 24.65 -5.77 0.27
C PHE A 266 25.47 -6.91 0.85
N LYS A 267 26.01 -7.81 0.02
CA LYS A 267 26.92 -8.88 0.45
C LYS A 267 28.12 -8.30 1.19
N GLU A 268 28.77 -7.30 0.60
CA GLU A 268 29.95 -6.64 1.18
C GLU A 268 29.59 -5.70 2.33
N ARG A 269 28.54 -4.87 2.16
CA ARG A 269 28.19 -3.81 3.13
C ARG A 269 27.62 -4.36 4.44
N LEU A 270 26.87 -5.45 4.38
CA LEU A 270 26.16 -6.04 5.53
C LEU A 270 26.73 -7.41 5.95
N ASP A 271 27.79 -7.90 5.31
CA ASP A 271 28.39 -9.21 5.58
C ASP A 271 27.33 -10.33 5.58
N LEU A 272 26.58 -10.41 4.47
CA LEU A 272 25.47 -11.35 4.33
C LEU A 272 25.93 -12.71 3.78
N PRO A 273 25.41 -13.83 4.30
CA PRO A 273 25.78 -15.18 3.85
C PRO A 273 25.09 -15.52 2.52
N MET A 274 25.47 -14.83 1.44
CA MET A 274 24.88 -14.99 0.11
C MET A 274 25.88 -15.60 -0.88
N GLY A 275 25.46 -16.62 -1.62
CA GLY A 275 26.20 -17.14 -2.78
C GLY A 275 26.08 -16.22 -4.00
N ASP A 276 27.05 -16.27 -4.92
CA ASP A 276 27.08 -15.42 -6.13
C ASP A 276 26.17 -15.92 -7.27
N SER A 277 25.30 -16.90 -7.00
CA SER A 277 24.47 -17.54 -8.03
C SER A 277 23.18 -16.75 -8.30
N ALA A 278 22.84 -16.61 -9.58
CA ALA A 278 21.56 -16.04 -10.02
C ALA A 278 20.39 -16.82 -9.39
N SER A 279 19.51 -16.13 -8.67
CA SER A 279 18.39 -16.80 -8.00
C SER A 279 17.33 -17.23 -9.01
N SER A 280 16.81 -18.46 -8.83
CA SER A 280 15.67 -18.96 -9.60
C SER A 280 14.38 -18.16 -9.37
N LEU A 281 14.36 -17.28 -8.37
CA LEU A 281 13.26 -16.38 -8.05
C LEU A 281 13.29 -15.09 -8.87
N LEU A 282 14.46 -14.47 -9.10
CA LEU A 282 14.55 -13.28 -9.95
C LEU A 282 14.22 -13.57 -11.41
N SER A 283 14.47 -14.79 -11.89
CA SER A 283 14.01 -15.23 -13.22
C SER A 283 12.48 -15.21 -13.35
N LYS A 284 11.73 -15.47 -12.27
CA LYS A 284 10.26 -15.32 -12.26
C LYS A 284 9.86 -13.86 -12.42
N TRP A 285 10.51 -12.94 -11.72
CA TRP A 285 10.26 -11.50 -11.83
C TRP A 285 10.56 -10.97 -13.23
N ARG A 286 11.69 -11.38 -13.82
CA ARG A 286 12.05 -11.04 -15.20
C ARG A 286 11.02 -11.56 -16.20
N ASN A 287 10.57 -12.81 -16.06
CA ASN A 287 9.53 -13.39 -16.91
C ASN A 287 8.20 -12.63 -16.79
N MET A 288 7.78 -12.29 -15.56
CA MET A 288 6.56 -11.49 -15.35
C MET A 288 6.66 -10.10 -16.00
N ALA A 289 7.79 -9.40 -15.84
CA ALA A 289 8.02 -8.10 -16.45
C ALA A 289 8.00 -8.18 -18.00
N ASP A 290 8.65 -9.19 -18.58
CA ASP A 290 8.67 -9.39 -20.03
C ASP A 290 7.29 -9.75 -20.59
N ARG A 291 6.51 -10.55 -19.86
CA ARG A 291 5.12 -10.87 -20.24
C ARG A 291 4.25 -9.62 -20.23
N TYR A 292 4.40 -8.76 -19.21
CA TYR A 292 3.61 -7.55 -19.07
C TYR A 292 3.79 -6.59 -20.26
N GLU A 293 5.02 -6.46 -20.76
CA GLU A 293 5.31 -5.61 -21.93
C GLU A 293 4.81 -6.18 -23.26
N ARG A 294 4.58 -7.50 -23.34
CA ARG A 294 4.17 -8.20 -24.57
C ARG A 294 2.67 -8.48 -24.65
N LEU A 295 1.85 -7.90 -23.77
CA LEU A 295 0.40 -8.13 -23.74
C LEU A 295 -0.29 -7.50 -24.96
N GLN A 296 -0.95 -8.32 -25.78
CA GLN A 296 -1.62 -7.89 -27.02
C GLN A 296 -3.14 -7.85 -26.92
N LYS A 297 -3.76 -8.86 -26.29
CA LYS A 297 -5.21 -8.92 -26.12
C LYS A 297 -5.64 -8.06 -24.95
N THR A 298 -6.74 -7.33 -25.08
CA THR A 298 -7.25 -6.45 -24.02
C THR A 298 -8.47 -7.08 -23.36
N CYS A 299 -8.54 -7.04 -22.03
CA CYS A 299 -9.75 -7.37 -21.27
C CYS A 299 -10.25 -6.08 -20.60
N SER A 300 -11.48 -5.66 -20.93
CA SER A 300 -12.03 -4.38 -20.46
C SER A 300 -12.98 -4.61 -19.30
N ILE A 301 -12.61 -4.14 -18.12
CA ILE A 301 -13.41 -4.26 -16.89
C ILE A 301 -13.89 -2.88 -16.46
N ALA A 302 -15.20 -2.75 -16.21
CA ALA A 302 -15.76 -1.54 -15.60
C ALA A 302 -15.68 -1.66 -14.07
N LEU A 303 -14.97 -0.74 -13.43
CA LEU A 303 -14.96 -0.58 -11.97
C LEU A 303 -15.91 0.56 -11.61
N VAL A 304 -17.04 0.21 -11.01
CA VAL A 304 -18.10 1.16 -10.62
C VAL A 304 -17.92 1.52 -9.14
N GLY A 305 -17.31 2.67 -8.89
CA GLY A 305 -16.84 3.07 -7.57
C GLY A 305 -17.25 4.48 -7.18
N LYS A 306 -17.09 4.80 -5.90
CA LYS A 306 -17.33 6.13 -5.33
C LYS A 306 -16.12 7.07 -5.46
N TYR A 307 -14.92 6.50 -5.48
CA TYR A 307 -13.63 7.19 -5.42
C TYR A 307 -12.82 7.10 -6.72
N THR A 308 -13.38 7.50 -7.87
CA THR A 308 -12.75 7.25 -9.18
C THR A 308 -11.75 8.30 -9.66
N LYS A 309 -11.69 9.47 -9.01
CA LYS A 309 -10.76 10.56 -9.36
C LYS A 309 -9.30 10.23 -9.05
N LEU A 310 -9.06 9.48 -7.97
CA LEU A 310 -7.72 9.05 -7.56
C LEU A 310 -7.64 7.55 -7.75
N ARG A 311 -6.69 7.09 -8.57
CA ARG A 311 -6.50 5.66 -8.84
C ARG A 311 -6.07 4.90 -7.59
N ASP A 312 -5.41 5.57 -6.66
CA ASP A 312 -4.85 4.96 -5.44
C ASP A 312 -5.94 4.50 -4.46
N CYS A 313 -7.17 5.03 -4.58
CA CYS A 313 -8.32 4.58 -3.77
C CYS A 313 -8.75 3.13 -4.04
N TYR A 314 -8.29 2.54 -5.14
CA TYR A 314 -8.57 1.15 -5.53
C TYR A 314 -7.29 0.44 -5.98
N ALA A 315 -6.13 0.85 -5.44
CA ALA A 315 -4.85 0.29 -5.84
C ALA A 315 -4.77 -1.22 -5.58
N SER A 316 -5.30 -1.71 -4.45
CA SER A 316 -5.28 -3.14 -4.13
C SER A 316 -6.08 -3.95 -5.16
N VAL A 317 -7.27 -3.44 -5.50
CA VAL A 317 -8.20 -4.02 -6.47
C VAL A 317 -7.58 -4.01 -7.87
N PHE A 318 -7.00 -2.88 -8.29
CA PHE A 318 -6.31 -2.78 -9.57
C PHE A 318 -5.16 -3.79 -9.66
N LYS A 319 -4.35 -3.93 -8.61
CA LYS A 319 -3.24 -4.89 -8.59
C LYS A 319 -3.71 -6.34 -8.62
N ALA A 320 -4.78 -6.70 -7.92
CA ALA A 320 -5.35 -8.06 -7.99
C ALA A 320 -5.88 -8.41 -9.39
N LEU A 321 -6.52 -7.45 -10.07
CA LEU A 321 -6.95 -7.62 -11.46
C LEU A 321 -5.76 -7.70 -12.42
N GLU A 322 -4.73 -6.88 -12.24
CA GLU A 322 -3.50 -6.90 -13.03
C GLU A 322 -2.80 -8.26 -12.93
N HIS A 323 -2.76 -8.85 -11.72
CA HIS A 323 -2.21 -10.20 -11.50
C HIS A 323 -2.99 -11.26 -12.29
N SER A 324 -4.31 -11.20 -12.23
CA SER A 324 -5.20 -12.12 -12.93
C SER A 324 -5.08 -11.97 -14.45
N ALA A 325 -5.02 -10.73 -14.94
CA ALA A 325 -4.85 -10.40 -16.35
C ALA A 325 -3.50 -10.87 -16.89
N LEU A 326 -2.42 -10.70 -16.12
CA LEU A 326 -1.10 -11.20 -16.46
C LEU A 326 -1.10 -12.73 -16.55
N ALA A 327 -1.76 -13.44 -15.63
CA ALA A 327 -1.86 -14.90 -15.66
C ALA A 327 -2.47 -15.41 -16.98
N ILE A 328 -3.49 -14.72 -17.51
CA ILE A 328 -4.18 -15.06 -18.77
C ILE A 328 -3.58 -14.37 -20.02
N ASN A 329 -2.46 -13.65 -19.90
CA ASN A 329 -1.82 -12.88 -20.98
C ASN A 329 -2.73 -11.84 -21.65
N HIS A 330 -3.52 -11.11 -20.86
CA HIS A 330 -4.31 -9.98 -21.33
C HIS A 330 -3.86 -8.67 -20.69
N LYS A 331 -3.87 -7.60 -21.49
CA LYS A 331 -3.75 -6.22 -21.02
C LYS A 331 -5.06 -5.83 -20.34
N LEU A 332 -4.98 -5.48 -19.06
CA LEU A 332 -6.14 -4.97 -18.33
C LEU A 332 -6.44 -3.54 -18.79
N ASN A 333 -7.66 -3.31 -19.29
CA ASN A 333 -8.21 -1.99 -19.51
C ASN A 333 -9.27 -1.72 -18.42
N LEU A 334 -8.82 -1.14 -17.30
CA LEU A 334 -9.71 -0.82 -16.19
C LEU A 334 -10.40 0.54 -16.41
N MET A 335 -11.70 0.50 -16.68
CA MET A 335 -12.52 1.68 -16.90
C MET A 335 -13.17 2.10 -15.58
N TYR A 336 -12.66 3.18 -14.98
CA TYR A 336 -13.25 3.76 -13.79
C TYR A 336 -14.53 4.51 -14.14
N ILE A 337 -15.61 4.19 -13.43
CA ILE A 337 -16.92 4.81 -13.57
C ILE A 337 -17.34 5.32 -12.19
N ASP A 338 -17.56 6.63 -12.06
CA ASP A 338 -18.15 7.17 -10.83
C ASP A 338 -19.58 6.67 -10.75
N SER A 339 -19.93 6.04 -9.64
CA SER A 339 -21.29 5.58 -9.38
C SER A 339 -22.32 6.70 -9.43
N ILE A 340 -21.97 7.95 -9.10
CA ILE A 340 -22.90 9.08 -9.18
C ILE A 340 -23.30 9.34 -10.64
N ASP A 341 -22.35 9.20 -11.57
CA ASP A 341 -22.60 9.43 -13.00
C ASP A 341 -23.58 8.40 -13.61
N LEU A 342 -23.98 7.36 -12.87
CA LEU A 342 -25.00 6.39 -13.30
C LEU A 342 -26.40 6.68 -12.72
N GLU A 343 -26.56 7.74 -11.92
CA GLU A 343 -27.82 8.11 -11.28
C GLU A 343 -28.70 9.00 -12.18
N GLN A 344 -30.01 8.90 -12.01
CA GLN A 344 -31.00 9.69 -12.77
C GLN A 344 -30.87 11.20 -12.53
N THR A 345 -30.38 11.60 -11.34
CA THR A 345 -30.08 13.00 -11.02
C THR A 345 -29.03 13.56 -11.98
N THR A 346 -27.96 12.81 -12.24
CA THR A 346 -26.91 13.24 -13.18
C THR A 346 -27.39 13.23 -14.63
N GLU A 347 -28.32 12.36 -15.02
CA GLU A 347 -28.93 12.43 -16.36
C GLU A 347 -29.60 13.78 -16.63
N VAL A 348 -30.24 14.36 -15.61
CA VAL A 348 -30.93 15.65 -15.70
C VAL A 348 -29.96 16.83 -15.56
N GLU A 349 -29.03 16.76 -14.61
CA GLU A 349 -28.11 17.86 -14.28
C GLU A 349 -26.92 17.98 -15.25
N ASP A 350 -26.35 16.85 -15.67
CA ASP A 350 -25.16 16.76 -16.51
C ASP A 350 -25.21 15.51 -17.41
N PRO A 351 -26.03 15.54 -18.49
CA PRO A 351 -26.23 14.39 -19.35
C PRO A 351 -24.94 13.92 -20.03
N VAL A 352 -23.93 14.80 -20.18
CA VAL A 352 -22.66 14.42 -20.80
C VAL A 352 -21.96 13.36 -19.95
N LYS A 353 -21.79 13.62 -18.65
CA LYS A 353 -21.16 12.65 -17.73
C LYS A 353 -21.95 11.35 -17.65
N PHE A 354 -23.28 11.46 -17.60
CA PHE A 354 -24.15 10.29 -17.53
C PHE A 354 -23.96 9.36 -18.74
N HIS A 355 -24.03 9.90 -19.95
CA HIS A 355 -23.89 9.10 -21.16
C HIS A 355 -22.47 8.55 -21.34
N GLU A 356 -21.43 9.29 -20.94
CA GLU A 356 -20.04 8.78 -20.95
C GLU A 356 -19.85 7.59 -20.00
N ALA A 357 -20.40 7.67 -18.78
CA ALA A 357 -20.35 6.60 -17.80
C ALA A 357 -21.06 5.33 -18.30
N TRP A 358 -22.30 5.48 -18.81
CA TRP A 358 -23.05 4.37 -19.39
C TRP A 358 -22.37 3.80 -20.65
N GLN A 359 -21.74 4.64 -21.47
CA GLN A 359 -21.01 4.15 -22.65
C GLN A 359 -19.85 3.23 -22.24
N LYS A 360 -19.09 3.57 -21.19
CA LYS A 360 -18.03 2.71 -20.65
C LYS A 360 -18.60 1.41 -20.10
N LEU A 361 -19.70 1.48 -19.34
CA LEU A 361 -20.35 0.31 -18.76
C LEU A 361 -20.87 -0.67 -19.84
N CYS A 362 -21.49 -0.15 -20.90
CA CYS A 362 -22.00 -0.95 -22.01
C CYS A 362 -20.91 -1.63 -22.84
N LYS A 363 -19.70 -1.05 -22.90
CA LYS A 363 -18.54 -1.63 -23.61
C LYS A 363 -17.75 -2.63 -22.76
N ALA A 364 -18.02 -2.74 -21.47
CA ALA A 364 -17.24 -3.57 -20.56
C ALA A 364 -17.57 -5.06 -20.72
N ASP A 365 -16.52 -5.89 -20.68
CA ASP A 365 -16.62 -7.36 -20.70
C ASP A 365 -16.96 -7.93 -19.31
N GLY A 366 -16.79 -7.13 -18.27
CA GLY A 366 -17.09 -7.49 -16.89
C GLY A 366 -17.30 -6.24 -16.01
N VAL A 367 -18.12 -6.39 -14.97
CA VAL A 367 -18.44 -5.32 -14.02
C VAL A 367 -17.93 -5.69 -12.62
N LEU A 368 -17.21 -4.76 -12.00
CA LEU A 368 -16.71 -4.89 -10.64
C LEU A 368 -17.30 -3.75 -9.79
N VAL A 369 -17.96 -4.10 -8.69
CA VAL A 369 -18.38 -3.14 -7.67
C VAL A 369 -17.56 -3.42 -6.40
N PRO A 370 -16.58 -2.55 -6.07
CA PRO A 370 -15.75 -2.73 -4.88
C PRO A 370 -16.51 -2.34 -3.61
N GLY A 371 -15.81 -2.47 -2.47
CA GLY A 371 -16.28 -1.98 -1.18
C GLY A 371 -16.56 -0.47 -1.18
N GLY A 372 -17.25 -0.01 -0.14
CA GLY A 372 -17.55 1.39 0.05
C GLY A 372 -18.46 1.59 1.26
N PHE A 373 -18.66 2.85 1.62
CA PHE A 373 -19.39 3.23 2.83
C PHE A 373 -20.33 4.40 2.57
N GLY A 374 -21.46 4.36 3.27
CA GLY A 374 -22.49 5.40 3.23
C GLY A 374 -23.34 5.38 1.97
N ILE A 375 -24.33 6.27 1.93
CA ILE A 375 -25.41 6.25 0.92
C ILE A 375 -25.00 6.80 -0.46
N ARG A 376 -23.96 7.63 -0.52
CA ARG A 376 -23.52 8.30 -1.76
C ARG A 376 -23.07 7.29 -2.82
N GLY A 377 -23.70 7.35 -3.99
CA GLY A 377 -23.37 6.48 -5.13
C GLY A 377 -23.95 5.07 -5.05
N THR A 378 -24.77 4.78 -4.03
CA THR A 378 -25.37 3.45 -3.88
C THR A 378 -26.40 3.16 -4.96
N LEU A 379 -27.19 4.16 -5.36
CA LEU A 379 -28.22 4.00 -6.39
C LEU A 379 -27.61 3.70 -7.76
N GLY A 380 -26.56 4.41 -8.15
CA GLY A 380 -25.87 4.14 -9.42
C GLY A 380 -25.23 2.75 -9.47
N LYS A 381 -24.68 2.27 -8.33
CA LYS A 381 -24.19 0.87 -8.23
C LYS A 381 -25.31 -0.15 -8.43
N LEU A 382 -26.50 0.06 -7.85
CA LEU A 382 -27.67 -0.81 -8.06
C LEU A 382 -28.06 -0.89 -9.54
N GLN A 383 -27.99 0.23 -10.27
CA GLN A 383 -28.24 0.24 -11.73
C GLN A 383 -27.20 -0.58 -12.49
N ALA A 384 -25.91 -0.44 -12.15
CA ALA A 384 -24.85 -1.23 -12.79
C ALA A 384 -25.00 -2.74 -12.54
N ILE A 385 -25.42 -3.14 -11.33
CA ILE A 385 -25.67 -4.54 -10.98
C ILE A 385 -26.87 -5.08 -11.78
N SER A 386 -27.98 -4.34 -11.83
CA SER A 386 -29.16 -4.70 -12.62
C SER A 386 -28.84 -4.83 -14.11
N TRP A 387 -28.01 -3.92 -14.64
CA TRP A 387 -27.48 -3.99 -16.00
C TRP A 387 -26.69 -5.27 -16.25
N ALA A 388 -25.72 -5.57 -15.38
CA ALA A 388 -24.91 -6.78 -15.51
C ALA A 388 -25.76 -8.05 -15.48
N ARG A 389 -26.72 -8.14 -14.55
CA ARG A 389 -27.64 -9.30 -14.43
C ARG A 389 -28.53 -9.46 -15.66
N SER A 390 -29.19 -8.40 -16.10
CA SER A 390 -30.13 -8.44 -17.24
C SER A 390 -29.45 -8.72 -18.58
N ARG A 391 -28.21 -8.25 -18.76
CA ARG A 391 -27.40 -8.47 -19.96
C ARG A 391 -26.49 -9.69 -19.89
N LYS A 392 -26.48 -10.42 -18.76
CA LYS A 392 -25.61 -11.58 -18.51
C LYS A 392 -24.11 -11.26 -18.65
N ILE A 393 -23.71 -10.07 -18.20
CA ILE A 393 -22.30 -9.67 -18.14
C ILE A 393 -21.71 -10.21 -16.83
N PRO A 394 -20.51 -10.84 -16.85
CA PRO A 394 -19.81 -11.27 -15.65
C PRO A 394 -19.68 -10.15 -14.61
N PHE A 395 -20.02 -10.47 -13.36
CA PHE A 395 -20.04 -9.50 -12.27
C PHE A 395 -19.28 -10.04 -11.05
N LEU A 396 -18.53 -9.15 -10.38
CA LEU A 396 -17.95 -9.40 -9.07
C LEU A 396 -18.32 -8.25 -8.12
N GLY A 397 -18.98 -8.60 -7.01
CA GLY A 397 -19.29 -7.68 -5.92
C GLY A 397 -18.40 -7.96 -4.72
N VAL A 398 -17.61 -6.97 -4.29
CA VAL A 398 -16.72 -7.08 -3.14
C VAL A 398 -17.32 -6.29 -1.98
N CYS A 399 -17.45 -6.91 -0.80
CA CYS A 399 -17.98 -6.25 0.39
C CYS A 399 -19.36 -5.60 0.10
N LEU A 400 -19.45 -4.27 0.07
CA LEU A 400 -20.66 -3.55 -0.32
C LEU A 400 -21.27 -4.02 -1.65
N GLY A 401 -20.45 -4.37 -2.65
CA GLY A 401 -20.95 -4.85 -3.94
C GLY A 401 -21.79 -6.12 -3.83
N MET A 402 -21.47 -6.99 -2.87
CA MET A 402 -22.26 -8.19 -2.58
C MET A 402 -23.59 -7.84 -1.91
N GLN A 403 -23.58 -6.93 -0.93
CA GLN A 403 -24.81 -6.47 -0.27
C GLN A 403 -25.81 -5.87 -1.27
N LEU A 404 -25.31 -5.01 -2.17
CA LEU A 404 -26.15 -4.36 -3.17
C LEU A 404 -26.70 -5.35 -4.20
N ALA A 405 -25.97 -6.43 -4.50
CA ALA A 405 -26.46 -7.48 -5.39
C ALA A 405 -27.65 -8.23 -4.80
N VAL A 406 -27.64 -8.51 -3.49
CA VAL A 406 -28.78 -9.08 -2.78
C VAL A 406 -29.99 -8.16 -2.86
N ILE A 407 -29.79 -6.86 -2.57
CA ILE A 407 -30.86 -5.86 -2.59
C ILE A 407 -31.47 -5.74 -3.99
N GLU A 408 -30.63 -5.63 -5.04
CA GLU A 408 -31.10 -5.59 -6.44
C GLU A 408 -31.93 -6.82 -6.79
N PHE A 409 -31.46 -8.01 -6.41
CA PHE A 409 -32.15 -9.26 -6.71
C PHE A 409 -33.50 -9.36 -5.99
N ALA A 410 -33.57 -9.00 -4.71
CA ALA A 410 -34.82 -8.97 -3.96
C ALA A 410 -35.85 -8.01 -4.58
N ARG A 411 -35.41 -6.81 -4.99
CA ARG A 411 -36.26 -5.80 -5.64
C ARG A 411 -36.76 -6.22 -7.01
N ASN A 412 -35.94 -6.90 -7.80
CA ASN A 412 -36.23 -7.13 -9.23
C ASN A 412 -36.71 -8.55 -9.55
N CYS A 413 -36.25 -9.57 -8.83
CA CYS A 413 -36.64 -10.96 -9.07
C CYS A 413 -37.75 -11.44 -8.12
N LEU A 414 -37.76 -10.94 -6.88
CA LEU A 414 -38.77 -11.31 -5.85
C LEU A 414 -39.85 -10.25 -5.66
N ASN A 415 -39.77 -9.12 -6.37
CA ASN A 415 -40.68 -7.98 -6.28
C ASN A 415 -40.80 -7.35 -4.87
N LEU A 416 -39.78 -7.53 -4.01
CA LEU A 416 -39.69 -6.90 -2.70
C LEU A 416 -39.13 -5.47 -2.86
N LYS A 417 -39.94 -4.53 -3.34
CA LYS A 417 -39.50 -3.16 -3.66
C LYS A 417 -38.96 -2.40 -2.44
N ASP A 418 -39.50 -2.69 -1.25
CA ASP A 418 -39.09 -2.07 0.02
C ASP A 418 -37.88 -2.78 0.68
N ALA A 419 -37.23 -3.73 -0.01
CA ALA A 419 -36.04 -4.41 0.49
C ALA A 419 -34.83 -3.47 0.51
N ASP A 420 -34.18 -3.31 1.66
CA ASP A 420 -32.97 -2.48 1.80
C ASP A 420 -32.03 -2.99 2.90
N SER A 421 -30.87 -2.33 3.04
CA SER A 421 -29.94 -2.48 4.15
C SER A 421 -30.26 -1.52 5.28
N THR A 422 -30.12 -1.98 6.53
CA THR A 422 -30.20 -1.10 7.71
C THR A 422 -29.06 -0.08 7.77
N GLU A 423 -27.98 -0.23 6.97
CA GLU A 423 -26.94 0.79 6.83
C GLU A 423 -27.48 2.04 6.11
N PHE A 424 -28.37 1.87 5.13
CA PHE A 424 -28.89 2.96 4.30
C PHE A 424 -30.24 3.47 4.80
N GLU A 425 -31.11 2.56 5.22
CA GLU A 425 -32.44 2.86 5.77
C GLU A 425 -32.62 2.09 7.08
N PRO A 426 -32.32 2.72 8.25
CA PRO A 426 -32.45 2.07 9.55
C PRO A 426 -33.85 1.53 9.86
N ASN A 427 -34.90 2.09 9.25
CA ASN A 427 -36.28 1.68 9.43
C ASN A 427 -36.82 0.85 8.24
N ALA A 428 -35.95 0.16 7.51
CA ALA A 428 -36.34 -0.63 6.34
C ALA A 428 -37.42 -1.65 6.69
N ARG A 429 -38.55 -1.61 5.97
CA ARG A 429 -39.68 -2.53 6.17
C ARG A 429 -39.29 -3.99 5.90
N VAL A 430 -38.38 -4.20 4.96
CA VAL A 430 -37.81 -5.51 4.63
C VAL A 430 -36.28 -5.41 4.71
N PRO A 431 -35.68 -5.59 5.91
CA PRO A 431 -34.26 -5.42 6.12
C PRO A 431 -33.50 -6.69 5.64
N VAL A 432 -33.22 -6.77 4.34
CA VAL A 432 -32.54 -7.94 3.72
C VAL A 432 -31.05 -8.00 4.06
N VAL A 433 -30.47 -6.86 4.44
CA VAL A 433 -29.12 -6.75 5.00
C VAL A 433 -29.25 -6.04 6.34
N SER A 434 -28.72 -6.64 7.40
CA SER A 434 -28.72 -6.06 8.74
C SER A 434 -27.37 -6.28 9.40
N GLY A 435 -26.94 -5.32 10.21
CA GLY A 435 -25.75 -5.49 11.03
C GLY A 435 -26.00 -6.53 12.12
N LEU A 436 -25.22 -7.61 12.13
CA LEU A 436 -25.14 -8.52 13.25
C LEU A 436 -23.78 -8.32 13.95
N PHE A 437 -23.83 -7.68 15.12
CA PHE A 437 -22.67 -7.61 16.01
C PHE A 437 -22.66 -8.85 16.91
N ILE A 438 -21.71 -9.76 16.69
CA ILE A 438 -21.46 -10.85 17.64
C ILE A 438 -20.49 -10.33 18.71
N PHE A 439 -21.00 -10.11 19.92
CA PHE A 439 -20.16 -9.77 21.07
C PHE A 439 -19.34 -10.99 21.52
N LEU A 440 -18.14 -11.16 20.96
CA LEU A 440 -17.08 -12.05 21.45
C LEU A 440 -15.88 -11.20 21.94
N GLY A 441 -16.11 -10.32 22.92
CA GLY A 441 -15.08 -9.41 23.43
C GLY A 441 -14.72 -8.26 22.48
N TRP A 442 -13.51 -7.70 22.64
CA TRP A 442 -13.00 -6.48 21.96
C TRP A 442 -12.76 -6.61 20.44
N VAL A 443 -13.26 -7.67 19.80
CA VAL A 443 -13.09 -7.90 18.36
C VAL A 443 -14.45 -7.78 17.69
N ILE A 444 -14.53 -6.87 16.73
CA ILE A 444 -15.74 -6.66 15.92
C ILE A 444 -15.59 -7.50 14.66
N ILE A 445 -16.37 -8.57 14.58
CA ILE A 445 -16.57 -9.36 13.37
C ILE A 445 -18.01 -9.12 12.95
N LEU A 446 -18.23 -8.37 11.85
CA LEU A 446 -19.57 -8.17 11.32
C LEU A 446 -19.98 -9.43 10.55
N PHE A 447 -21.01 -10.10 11.06
CA PHE A 447 -21.70 -11.15 10.31
C PHE A 447 -22.79 -10.50 9.46
N LEU A 448 -22.81 -10.79 8.15
CA LEU A 448 -23.99 -10.52 7.33
C LEU A 448 -24.98 -11.67 7.56
N VAL A 449 -26.16 -11.40 8.10
CA VAL A 449 -27.27 -12.36 8.13
C VAL A 449 -28.22 -12.03 6.99
N LEU A 450 -28.30 -12.94 6.01
CA LEU A 450 -29.41 -12.95 5.06
C LEU A 450 -30.60 -13.63 5.72
N ALA A 451 -31.55 -12.84 6.18
CA ALA A 451 -32.79 -13.36 6.74
C ALA A 451 -33.85 -13.53 5.64
N TYR A 452 -34.13 -14.76 5.21
CA TYR A 452 -35.28 -15.05 4.36
C TYR A 452 -36.52 -15.30 5.22
N ALA A 453 -37.37 -14.28 5.39
CA ALA A 453 -38.67 -14.40 6.04
C ALA A 453 -39.66 -15.19 5.15
N ASN A 454 -39.52 -16.53 5.16
CA ASN A 454 -40.60 -17.54 5.06
C ASN A 454 -40.11 -18.97 4.74
N LYS A 455 -38.82 -19.21 4.45
CA LYS A 455 -38.31 -20.55 4.05
C LYS A 455 -36.87 -20.90 4.49
N GLY A 456 -36.41 -20.40 5.64
CA GLY A 456 -35.34 -21.06 6.41
C GLY A 456 -33.95 -21.16 5.77
N LEU A 457 -33.54 -20.21 4.91
CA LEU A 457 -32.14 -20.10 4.48
C LEU A 457 -31.48 -18.91 5.20
N LEU A 458 -30.58 -19.21 6.14
CA LEU A 458 -29.64 -18.24 6.70
C LEU A 458 -28.30 -18.42 5.99
N LEU A 459 -27.86 -17.40 5.26
CA LEU A 459 -26.51 -17.34 4.73
C LEU A 459 -25.70 -16.35 5.57
N PHE A 460 -24.56 -16.82 6.08
CA PHE A 460 -23.59 -16.02 6.81
C PHE A 460 -22.47 -15.60 5.85
N PHE A 461 -22.19 -14.31 5.75
CA PHE A 461 -21.07 -13.78 4.99
C PHE A 461 -20.20 -12.86 5.86
N PHE A 462 -18.89 -12.90 5.62
CA PHE A 462 -17.91 -12.12 6.36
C PHE A 462 -17.72 -10.75 5.73
N GLN A 463 -17.83 -9.70 6.54
CA GLN A 463 -17.43 -8.34 6.17
C GLN A 463 -16.67 -7.71 7.34
N TYR A 464 -15.51 -7.12 7.05
CA TYR A 464 -14.84 -6.23 8.01
C TYR A 464 -15.51 -4.86 7.91
N ASP A 465 -16.11 -4.40 9.02
CA ASP A 465 -16.69 -3.06 9.11
C ASP A 465 -15.64 -2.11 9.68
N ILE A 466 -15.39 -1.01 8.96
CA ILE A 466 -14.35 -0.01 9.21
C ILE A 466 -14.89 1.12 10.13
N ARG A 467 -16.11 0.99 10.66
CA ARG A 467 -16.73 1.98 11.54
C ARG A 467 -17.08 1.40 12.89
N THR A 468 -16.08 1.36 13.78
CA THR A 468 -16.38 1.36 15.22
C THR A 468 -15.23 1.98 16.01
N PHE A 469 -15.25 3.31 16.12
CA PHE A 469 -15.35 4.02 17.40
C PHE A 469 -16.04 5.38 17.20
#